data_AF-A0AAD6BB06-F1
#
_entry.id   AF-A0AAD6BB06-F1
#
_cell.length_a   1.000
_cell.length_b   1.000
_cell.length_c   1.000
_cell.angle_alpha   90.00
_cell.angle_beta   90.00
_cell.angle_gamma   90.00
#
_symmetry.space_group_name_H-M   'P 1'
#
loop_
_entity.id
_entity.type
_entity.pdbx_description
1 polymer ?
#
loop_
_entity_poly.entity_id
_entity_poly.type
_entity_poly.pdbx_seq_one_letter_code
_entity_poly.pdbx_strand_id
1 'polypeptide(L)'
;MGVHRTTVGEVVTAVSDALARLLDHFVTFPTDGQFAKVKQKFFLLGDMPNTIGVIDCTHVHIQAPRQREWEYVNRKGRHSINVQLVGDADLAITNCVVRWPGSVHDARIFRESRLFTEFQTNRPDGVILADSAYPLLPWVMTPFPTANTPSQMRYNNAHGRTRSMPNNTGLYCATQYRCPSQSPPL
;
A
#
# COMPACT_ATOMS: atom_id res chain seq x y z
N MET A 1 12.73 1.86 -39.63
CA MET A 1 11.75 1.12 -38.79
C MET A 1 11.73 1.79 -37.42
N GLY A 2 10.79 2.63 -37.02
CA GLY A 2 9.35 2.61 -37.24
C GLY A 2 8.62 1.93 -36.07
N VAL A 3 8.93 2.28 -34.82
CA VAL A 3 8.29 1.65 -33.64
C VAL A 3 7.00 2.42 -33.31
N HIS A 4 5.88 1.70 -33.37
CA HIS A 4 4.51 2.19 -33.33
C HIS A 4 4.05 2.68 -31.93
N ARG A 5 2.94 3.43 -31.91
CA ARG A 5 2.46 4.36 -30.85
C ARG A 5 1.93 3.77 -29.52
N THR A 6 2.20 2.53 -29.12
CA THR A 6 1.39 1.86 -28.05
C THR A 6 2.12 1.29 -26.82
N THR A 7 3.39 1.61 -26.57
CA THR A 7 4.21 0.82 -25.62
C THR A 7 3.96 1.08 -24.11
N VAL A 8 3.43 2.24 -23.71
CA VAL A 8 3.28 2.59 -22.27
C VAL A 8 2.02 1.98 -21.65
N GLY A 9 0.89 2.10 -22.35
CA GLY A 9 -0.35 1.43 -21.95
C GLY A 9 -0.14 -0.08 -21.88
N GLU A 10 0.50 -0.67 -22.88
CA GLU A 10 0.76 -2.11 -22.92
C GLU A 10 1.66 -2.59 -21.78
N VAL A 11 2.73 -1.88 -21.41
CA VAL A 11 3.61 -2.30 -20.31
C VAL A 11 2.95 -2.10 -18.94
N VAL A 12 2.29 -0.96 -18.71
CA VAL A 12 1.55 -0.73 -17.46
C VAL A 12 0.41 -1.73 -17.34
N THR A 13 -0.37 -1.94 -18.40
CA THR A 13 -1.42 -2.95 -18.44
C THR A 13 -0.86 -4.35 -18.26
N ALA A 14 0.24 -4.73 -18.90
CA ALA A 14 0.83 -6.07 -18.74
C ALA A 14 1.36 -6.30 -17.31
N VAL A 15 2.02 -5.31 -16.71
CA VAL A 15 2.52 -5.41 -15.32
C VAL A 15 1.35 -5.39 -14.33
N SER A 16 0.37 -4.49 -14.52
CA SER A 16 -0.85 -4.44 -13.72
C SER A 16 -1.67 -5.72 -13.84
N ASP A 17 -1.80 -6.30 -15.03
CA ASP A 17 -2.53 -7.55 -15.27
C ASP A 17 -1.78 -8.74 -14.69
N ALA A 18 -0.46 -8.80 -14.82
CA ALA A 18 0.36 -9.86 -14.22
C ALA A 18 0.28 -9.81 -12.69
N LEU A 19 0.41 -8.61 -12.10
CA LEU A 19 0.26 -8.40 -10.67
C LEU A 19 -1.17 -8.70 -10.22
N ALA A 20 -2.20 -8.21 -10.92
CA ALA A 20 -3.59 -8.46 -10.59
C ALA A 20 -3.95 -9.95 -10.64
N ARG A 21 -3.49 -10.69 -11.66
CA ARG A 21 -3.71 -12.15 -11.77
C ARG A 21 -3.02 -12.93 -10.66
N LEU A 22 -1.83 -12.50 -10.23
CA LEU A 22 -1.13 -13.10 -9.09
C LEU A 22 -1.81 -12.78 -7.76
N LEU A 23 -2.43 -11.60 -7.64
CA LEU A 23 -3.05 -11.13 -6.40
C LEU A 23 -4.48 -11.66 -6.22
N ASP A 24 -5.28 -11.81 -7.29
CA ASP A 24 -6.66 -12.32 -7.23
C ASP A 24 -6.76 -13.75 -6.65
N HIS A 25 -5.69 -14.54 -6.72
CA HIS A 25 -5.67 -15.90 -6.15
C HIS A 25 -5.33 -15.97 -4.66
N PHE A 26 -4.76 -14.90 -4.07
CA PHE A 26 -4.18 -14.95 -2.72
C PHE A 26 -4.58 -13.79 -1.82
N VAL A 27 -5.25 -12.77 -2.35
CA VAL A 27 -5.57 -11.53 -1.62
C VAL A 27 -7.06 -11.50 -1.30
N THR A 28 -7.41 -12.00 -0.11
CA THR A 28 -8.76 -11.84 0.44
C THR A 28 -8.66 -11.09 1.76
N PHE A 29 -9.48 -10.05 1.91
CA PHE A 29 -9.55 -9.35 3.19
C PHE A 29 -10.23 -10.24 4.23
N PRO A 30 -9.72 -10.30 5.48
CA PRO A 30 -10.31 -11.17 6.49
C PRO A 30 -11.79 -10.90 6.69
N THR A 31 -12.55 -11.97 6.95
CA THR A 31 -13.98 -11.90 7.28
C THR A 31 -14.20 -11.73 8.79
N ASP A 32 -15.40 -11.34 9.22
CA ASP A 32 -15.71 -11.06 10.63
C ASP A 32 -15.30 -12.19 11.59
N GLY A 33 -15.45 -13.45 11.17
CA GLY A 33 -15.04 -14.62 11.97
C GLY A 33 -13.52 -14.75 12.19
N GLN A 34 -12.70 -14.04 11.40
CA GLN A 34 -11.24 -14.04 11.48
C GLN A 34 -10.69 -12.81 12.21
N PHE A 35 -11.46 -11.72 12.35
CA PHE A 35 -10.99 -10.48 12.96
C PHE A 35 -10.52 -10.65 14.40
N ALA A 36 -11.17 -11.49 15.22
CA ALA A 36 -10.72 -11.73 16.59
C ALA A 36 -9.25 -12.21 16.65
N LYS A 37 -8.88 -13.13 15.75
CA LYS A 37 -7.50 -13.64 15.66
C LYS A 37 -6.54 -12.57 15.13
N VAL A 38 -6.93 -11.83 14.09
CA VAL A 38 -6.10 -10.77 13.51
C VAL A 38 -5.83 -9.65 14.53
N LYS A 39 -6.86 -9.19 15.24
CA LYS A 39 -6.77 -8.20 16.33
C LYS A 39 -5.83 -8.66 17.43
N GLN A 40 -5.93 -9.92 17.84
CA GLN A 40 -5.04 -10.49 18.85
C GLN A 40 -3.58 -10.48 18.38
N LYS A 41 -3.31 -10.84 17.13
CA LYS A 41 -1.94 -10.83 16.58
C LYS A 41 -1.34 -9.43 16.56
N PHE A 42 -2.08 -8.43 16.09
CA PHE A 42 -1.62 -7.04 16.10
C PHE A 42 -1.38 -6.51 17.52
N PHE A 43 -2.25 -6.88 18.47
CA PHE A 43 -2.06 -6.52 19.87
C PHE A 43 -0.76 -7.12 20.44
N LEU A 44 -0.53 -8.42 20.23
CA LEU A 44 0.70 -9.09 20.70
C LEU A 44 1.97 -8.52 20.06
N LEU A 45 1.88 -8.07 18.81
CA LEU A 45 3.03 -7.57 18.07
C LEU A 45 3.45 -6.16 18.50
N GLY A 46 2.49 -5.26 18.58
CA GLY A 46 2.76 -3.82 18.65
C GLY A 46 1.92 -3.05 19.68
N ASP A 47 1.21 -3.76 20.56
CA ASP A 47 0.32 -3.17 21.57
C ASP A 47 -0.80 -2.32 20.94
N MET A 48 -1.25 -2.70 19.74
CA MET A 48 -2.35 -2.01 19.05
C MET A 48 -3.63 -2.86 19.02
N PRO A 49 -4.61 -2.56 19.88
CA PRO A 49 -5.87 -3.27 19.91
C PRO A 49 -6.73 -2.96 18.68
N ASN A 50 -7.72 -3.82 18.42
CA ASN A 50 -8.74 -3.64 17.36
C ASN A 50 -8.20 -3.46 15.93
N THR A 51 -6.91 -3.65 15.70
CA THR A 51 -6.33 -3.53 14.36
C THR A 51 -6.65 -4.76 13.53
N ILE A 52 -7.12 -4.53 12.31
CA ILE A 52 -7.47 -5.59 11.35
C ILE A 52 -6.59 -5.55 10.09
N GLY A 53 -5.73 -4.54 9.97
CA GLY A 53 -4.77 -4.44 8.88
C GLY A 53 -3.91 -3.18 8.98
N VAL A 54 -2.83 -3.16 8.21
CA VAL A 54 -1.95 -2.00 8.03
C VAL A 54 -1.92 -1.65 6.55
N ILE A 55 -2.18 -0.39 6.21
CA ILE A 55 -2.18 0.11 4.83
C ILE A 55 -0.95 0.97 4.57
N ASP A 56 -0.30 0.75 3.42
CA ASP A 56 0.79 1.60 2.95
C ASP A 56 0.84 1.65 1.42
N CYS A 57 1.48 2.68 0.88
CA CYS A 57 1.78 2.80 -0.54
C CYS A 57 3.27 2.53 -0.80
N THR A 58 3.56 1.78 -1.86
CA THR A 58 4.92 1.47 -2.30
C THR A 58 5.08 1.80 -3.78
N HIS A 59 6.30 2.17 -4.18
CA HIS A 59 6.60 2.55 -5.55
C HIS A 59 7.32 1.42 -6.27
N VAL A 60 6.69 0.85 -7.30
CA VAL A 60 7.34 -0.06 -8.26
C VAL A 60 8.08 0.79 -9.28
N HIS A 61 9.40 0.66 -9.35
CA HIS A 61 10.18 1.40 -10.34
C HIS A 61 9.90 0.92 -11.76
N ILE A 62 9.71 1.89 -12.65
CA ILE A 62 9.53 1.64 -14.08
C ILE A 62 10.53 2.45 -14.88
N GLN A 63 10.76 2.04 -16.13
CA GLN A 63 11.42 2.90 -17.10
C GLN A 63 10.55 4.13 -17.38
N ALA A 64 11.19 5.28 -17.63
CA ALA A 64 10.50 6.52 -17.99
C ALA A 64 9.56 6.27 -19.18
N PRO A 65 8.24 6.53 -19.04
CA PRO A 65 7.33 6.39 -20.15
C PRO A 65 7.57 7.50 -21.16
N ARG A 66 7.42 7.19 -22.46
CA ARG A 66 7.63 8.19 -23.54
C ARG A 66 6.55 9.28 -23.60
N GLN A 67 5.36 9.00 -23.07
CA GLN A 67 4.23 9.92 -23.05
C GLN A 67 3.82 10.19 -21.60
N ARG A 68 3.51 11.45 -21.29
CA ARG A 68 3.10 11.89 -19.94
C ARG A 68 4.04 11.39 -18.83
N GLU A 69 5.33 11.39 -19.15
CA GLU A 69 6.44 10.94 -18.29
C GLU A 69 6.32 11.49 -16.86
N TRP A 70 6.05 12.79 -16.77
CA TRP A 70 5.92 13.57 -15.54
C TRP A 70 4.88 13.02 -14.56
N GLU A 71 3.87 12.28 -15.03
CA GLU A 71 2.86 11.66 -14.16
C GLU A 71 3.42 10.48 -13.36
N TYR A 72 4.50 9.88 -13.83
CA TYR A 72 5.09 8.71 -13.19
C TYR A 72 6.26 9.10 -12.28
N VAL A 73 6.62 10.38 -12.23
CA VAL A 73 7.67 10.90 -11.36
C VAL A 73 7.14 11.01 -9.93
N ASN A 74 7.70 10.21 -9.03
CA ASN A 74 7.37 10.29 -7.60
C ASN A 74 8.06 11.48 -6.91
N ARG A 75 7.73 11.69 -5.63
CA ARG A 75 8.33 12.75 -4.79
C ARG A 75 9.86 12.71 -4.69
N LYS A 76 10.49 11.58 -5.04
CA LYS A 76 11.94 11.37 -5.06
C LYS A 76 12.55 11.56 -6.47
N GLY A 77 11.80 12.08 -7.44
CA GLY A 77 12.26 12.30 -8.81
C GLY A 77 12.44 11.02 -9.63
N ARG A 78 11.85 9.90 -9.22
CA ARG A 78 12.00 8.60 -9.90
C ARG A 78 10.69 8.14 -10.53
N HIS A 79 10.79 7.54 -11.71
CA HIS A 79 9.68 6.90 -12.40
C HIS A 79 9.17 5.69 -11.63
N SER A 80 7.86 5.64 -11.39
CA SER A 80 7.24 4.53 -10.67
C SER A 80 5.74 4.42 -10.91
N ILE A 81 5.21 3.25 -10.64
CA ILE A 81 3.79 2.99 -10.37
C ILE A 81 3.62 3.01 -8.84
N ASN A 82 2.67 3.80 -8.34
CA ASN A 82 2.28 3.79 -6.93
C ASN A 82 1.28 2.66 -6.68
N VAL A 83 1.59 1.80 -5.72
CA VAL A 83 0.86 0.59 -5.39
C VAL A 83 0.43 0.66 -3.93
N GLN A 84 -0.87 0.65 -3.68
CA GLN A 84 -1.40 0.54 -2.33
C GLN A 84 -1.50 -0.92 -1.93
N LEU A 85 -1.07 -1.24 -0.72
CA LEU A 85 -1.15 -2.57 -0.13
C LEU A 85 -1.79 -2.49 1.25
N VAL A 86 -2.57 -3.51 1.60
CA VAL A 86 -2.97 -3.77 2.98
C VAL A 86 -2.42 -5.13 3.39
N GLY A 87 -1.76 -5.16 4.54
CA GLY A 87 -1.21 -6.37 5.14
C GLY A 87 -1.87 -6.71 6.46
N ASP A 88 -1.90 -7.99 6.81
CA ASP A 88 -2.25 -8.44 8.15
C ASP A 88 -1.02 -8.58 9.06
N ALA A 89 -1.23 -9.15 10.25
CA ALA A 89 -0.17 -9.33 11.23
C ALA A 89 0.84 -10.43 10.88
N ASP A 90 0.54 -11.29 9.90
CA ASP A 90 1.45 -12.33 9.39
C ASP A 90 2.20 -11.85 8.13
N LEU A 91 2.07 -10.56 7.79
CA LEU A 91 2.59 -9.95 6.55
C LEU A 91 1.93 -10.49 5.28
N ALA A 92 0.77 -11.14 5.39
CA ALA A 92 0.00 -11.55 4.23
C ALA A 92 -0.70 -10.33 3.61
N ILE A 93 -0.61 -10.20 2.29
CA ILE A 93 -1.30 -9.13 1.55
C ILE A 93 -2.78 -9.48 1.47
N THR A 94 -3.62 -8.63 2.05
CA THR A 94 -5.08 -8.81 2.15
C THR A 94 -5.87 -7.86 1.24
N ASN A 95 -5.22 -6.78 0.76
CA ASN A 95 -5.74 -5.94 -0.31
C ASN A 95 -4.59 -5.32 -1.11
N CYS A 96 -4.81 -5.08 -2.42
CA CYS A 96 -3.82 -4.44 -3.28
C CYS A 96 -4.49 -3.59 -4.38
N VAL A 97 -3.88 -2.44 -4.71
CA VAL A 97 -4.27 -1.57 -5.83
C VAL A 97 -3.04 -1.21 -6.65
N VAL A 98 -2.93 -1.78 -7.86
CA VAL A 98 -1.74 -1.64 -8.75
C VAL A 98 -2.10 -0.92 -10.05
N ARG A 99 -2.38 0.39 -10.01
CA ARG A 99 -2.78 1.12 -11.24
C ARG A 99 -2.38 2.59 -11.33
N TRP A 100 -1.71 3.13 -10.31
CA TRP A 100 -1.59 4.57 -10.17
C TRP A 100 -0.22 5.09 -10.61
N PRO A 101 -0.15 6.20 -11.36
CA PRO A 101 1.12 6.86 -11.65
C PRO A 101 1.84 7.31 -10.37
N GLY A 102 3.18 7.30 -10.38
CA GLY A 102 4.03 7.60 -9.23
C GLY A 102 3.86 9.00 -8.62
N SER A 103 3.29 9.96 -9.36
CA SER A 103 2.97 11.29 -8.84
C SER A 103 1.71 11.33 -7.97
N VAL A 104 0.87 10.30 -8.02
CA VAL A 104 -0.43 10.30 -7.34
C VAL A 104 -0.27 10.07 -5.84
N HIS A 105 -0.95 10.90 -5.05
CA HIS A 105 -0.97 10.81 -3.59
C HIS A 105 -1.72 9.59 -3.07
N ASP A 106 -1.17 8.98 -2.02
CA ASP A 106 -1.68 7.77 -1.36
C ASP A 106 -3.15 7.92 -0.93
N ALA A 107 -3.52 9.06 -0.35
CA ALA A 107 -4.92 9.36 0.01
C ALA A 107 -5.90 9.30 -1.17
N ARG A 108 -5.45 9.66 -2.38
CA ARG A 108 -6.29 9.60 -3.58
C ARG A 108 -6.49 8.16 -4.01
N ILE A 109 -5.40 7.38 -4.05
CA ILE A 109 -5.44 5.95 -4.35
C ILE A 109 -6.41 5.24 -3.41
N PHE A 110 -6.33 5.58 -2.13
CA PHE A 110 -7.21 5.05 -1.10
C PHE A 110 -8.67 5.37 -1.31
N ARG A 111 -9.01 6.64 -1.53
CA ARG A 111 -10.40 7.08 -1.77
C ARG A 111 -11.02 6.45 -3.02
N GLU A 112 -10.21 6.18 -4.03
CA GLU A 112 -10.65 5.54 -5.27
C GLU A 112 -10.55 4.00 -5.24
N SER A 113 -10.17 3.42 -4.09
CA SER A 113 -10.08 1.97 -3.92
C SER A 113 -11.44 1.33 -3.64
N ARG A 114 -11.60 0.08 -4.08
CA ARG A 114 -12.77 -0.74 -3.76
C ARG A 114 -12.93 -0.92 -2.24
N LEU A 115 -11.82 -1.12 -1.54
CA LEU A 115 -11.77 -1.25 -0.08
C LEU A 115 -12.45 -0.06 0.62
N PHE A 116 -12.17 1.17 0.17
CA PHE A 116 -12.78 2.37 0.73
C PHE A 116 -14.30 2.37 0.57
N THR A 117 -14.79 2.03 -0.63
CA THR A 117 -16.22 1.99 -0.92
C THR A 117 -16.94 0.92 -0.09
N GLU A 118 -16.32 -0.27 0.03
CA GLU A 118 -16.84 -1.38 0.83
C GLU A 118 -16.91 -1.00 2.32
N PHE A 119 -15.84 -0.42 2.88
CA PHE A 119 -15.79 -0.12 4.32
C PHE A 119 -16.60 1.11 4.70
N GLN A 120 -16.84 2.01 3.76
CA GLN A 120 -17.76 3.12 3.95
C GLN A 120 -19.22 2.64 4.06
N THR A 121 -19.57 1.59 3.31
CA THR A 121 -20.93 1.02 3.26
C THR A 121 -21.15 0.00 4.37
N ASN A 122 -20.23 -0.95 4.52
CA ASN A 122 -20.22 -2.02 5.50
C ASN A 122 -18.98 -1.88 6.37
N ARG A 123 -19.11 -1.11 7.46
CA ARG A 123 -17.98 -0.84 8.35
C ARG A 123 -17.46 -2.14 8.96
N PRO A 124 -16.14 -2.38 8.92
CA PRO A 124 -15.58 -3.55 9.57
C PRO A 124 -15.63 -3.40 11.09
N ASP A 125 -15.66 -4.52 11.81
CA ASP A 125 -15.39 -4.53 13.24
C ASP A 125 -13.87 -4.41 13.47
N GLY A 126 -13.33 -3.19 13.40
CA GLY A 126 -11.93 -2.89 13.67
C GLY A 126 -11.41 -1.67 12.92
N VAL A 127 -10.10 -1.45 13.01
CA VAL A 127 -9.41 -0.32 12.38
C VAL A 127 -8.24 -0.76 11.51
N ILE A 128 -8.01 -0.04 10.42
CA ILE A 128 -6.79 -0.13 9.63
C ILE A 128 -5.82 0.96 10.10
N LEU A 129 -4.55 0.63 10.33
CA LEU A 129 -3.52 1.63 10.63
C LEU A 129 -2.93 2.19 9.33
N ALA A 130 -2.96 3.50 9.17
CA ALA A 130 -2.39 4.23 8.03
C ALA A 130 -1.33 5.24 8.49
N ASP A 131 -0.47 5.70 7.58
CA ASP A 131 0.44 6.81 7.90
C ASP A 131 -0.31 8.17 7.89
N SER A 132 0.41 9.27 8.12
CA SER A 132 -0.18 10.61 8.17
C SER A 132 -0.61 11.16 6.81
N ALA A 133 -0.28 10.50 5.69
CA ALA A 133 -0.73 10.90 4.37
C ALA A 133 -2.18 10.48 4.09
N TYR A 134 -2.76 9.58 4.89
CA TYR A 134 -4.14 9.13 4.78
C TYR A 134 -5.10 9.97 5.65
N PRO A 135 -6.40 10.03 5.32
CA PRO A 135 -7.39 10.64 6.18
C PRO A 135 -7.66 9.80 7.43
N LEU A 136 -7.87 10.46 8.57
CA LEU A 136 -8.42 9.83 9.78
C LEU A 136 -9.92 9.54 9.57
N LEU A 137 -10.35 8.30 9.79
CA LEU A 137 -11.74 7.84 9.61
C LEU A 137 -12.14 6.93 10.78
N PRO A 138 -13.44 6.65 11.00
CA PRO A 138 -13.88 5.74 12.08
C PRO A 138 -13.25 4.34 12.03
N TRP A 139 -12.79 3.91 10.85
CA TRP A 139 -12.16 2.61 10.58
C TRP A 139 -10.71 2.75 10.06
N VAL A 140 -10.13 3.96 10.08
CA VAL A 140 -8.73 4.22 9.72
C VAL A 140 -8.06 5.09 10.77
N MET A 141 -6.97 4.60 11.36
CA MET A 141 -6.22 5.32 12.38
C MET A 141 -4.84 5.76 11.88
N THR A 142 -4.59 7.06 11.99
CA THR A 142 -3.31 7.72 11.64
C THR A 142 -2.58 8.15 12.91
N PRO A 143 -1.24 8.34 12.89
CA PRO A 143 -0.53 8.83 14.06
C PRO A 143 -0.94 10.27 14.38
N PHE A 144 -0.78 10.70 15.64
CA PHE A 144 -0.89 12.12 15.97
C PHE A 144 0.26 12.87 15.30
N PRO A 145 0.00 13.94 14.51
CA PRO A 145 1.06 14.74 13.89
C PRO A 145 2.04 15.33 14.93
N THR A 146 1.48 15.77 16.06
CA THR A 146 2.24 16.24 17.22
C THR A 146 1.68 15.58 18.48
N ALA A 147 2.49 14.76 19.14
CA ALA A 147 2.12 14.12 20.40
C ALA A 147 2.49 15.02 21.59
N ASN A 148 1.48 15.63 22.19
CA ASN A 148 1.63 16.58 23.30
C ASN A 148 1.39 15.94 24.68
N THR A 149 0.82 14.73 24.73
CA THR A 149 0.53 14.02 25.98
C THR A 149 1.22 12.66 26.04
N PRO A 150 1.49 12.13 27.25
CA PRO A 150 2.04 10.77 27.40
C PRO A 150 1.19 9.69 26.71
N SER A 151 -0.13 9.84 26.71
CA SER A 151 -1.04 8.92 26.02
C SER A 151 -0.88 8.98 24.50
N GLN A 152 -0.73 10.17 23.92
CA GLN A 152 -0.47 10.33 22.49
C GLN A 152 0.90 9.77 22.09
N MET A 153 1.93 9.94 22.93
CA MET A 153 3.25 9.34 22.70
C MET A 153 3.19 7.81 22.75
N ARG A 154 2.51 7.23 23.75
CA ARG A 154 2.30 5.77 23.83
C ARG A 154 1.58 5.24 22.59
N TYR A 155 0.51 5.91 22.17
CA TYR A 155 -0.21 5.55 20.94
C TYR A 155 0.69 5.63 19.71
N ASN A 156 1.43 6.74 19.51
CA ASN A 156 2.32 6.89 18.35
C ASN A 156 3.44 5.84 18.36
N ASN A 157 3.95 5.46 19.53
CA ASN A 157 4.94 4.39 19.67
C ASN A 157 4.36 3.02 19.31
N ALA A 158 3.18 2.67 19.83
CA ALA A 158 2.47 1.43 19.48
C ALA A 158 2.11 1.39 17.99
N HIS A 159 1.62 2.51 17.45
CA HIS A 159 1.26 2.68 16.04
C HIS A 159 2.49 2.51 15.14
N GLY A 160 3.57 3.21 15.45
CA GLY A 160 4.85 3.10 14.76
C GLY A 160 5.41 1.69 14.81
N ARG A 161 5.42 1.04 15.97
CA ARG A 161 5.88 -0.35 16.13
C ARG A 161 5.04 -1.35 15.34
N THR A 162 3.72 -1.21 15.38
CA THR A 162 2.79 -2.07 14.64
C THR A 162 2.94 -1.90 13.13
N ARG A 163 3.20 -0.68 12.66
CA ARG A 163 3.50 -0.40 11.24
C ARG A 163 4.90 -0.84 10.83
N SER A 164 5.88 -0.76 11.73
CA SER A 164 7.31 -1.05 11.50
C SER A 164 7.65 -2.53 11.77
N MET A 165 6.71 -3.43 11.48
CA MET A 165 6.82 -4.88 11.64
C MET A 165 8.26 -5.43 11.42
N PRO A 166 8.79 -6.32 12.30
CA PRO A 166 10.23 -6.56 12.46
C PRO A 166 10.96 -7.23 11.29
N ASN A 167 10.25 -7.65 10.25
CA ASN A 167 10.87 -8.15 9.03
C ASN A 167 10.89 -7.01 8.01
N ASN A 168 12.10 -6.58 7.66
CA ASN A 168 12.48 -5.56 6.70
C ASN A 168 11.97 -5.80 5.24
N THR A 169 10.78 -6.39 5.04
CA THR A 169 10.43 -7.02 3.76
C THR A 169 8.94 -7.18 3.43
N GLY A 170 7.98 -6.80 4.28
CA GLY A 170 6.54 -7.09 4.03
C GLY A 170 5.86 -6.25 2.93
N LEU A 171 5.53 -4.99 3.23
CA LEU A 171 4.92 -4.08 2.25
C LEU A 171 5.96 -3.31 1.41
N TYR A 172 7.14 -3.06 1.98
CA TYR A 172 8.22 -2.29 1.32
C TYR A 172 9.04 -3.13 0.33
N CYS A 173 9.12 -4.46 0.48
CA CYS A 173 9.91 -5.33 -0.42
C CYS A 173 9.11 -6.21 -1.39
N ALA A 174 7.77 -6.24 -1.34
CA ALA A 174 6.96 -6.91 -2.37
C ALA A 174 7.21 -6.36 -3.80
N THR A 175 7.96 -5.26 -3.93
CA THR A 175 8.24 -4.54 -5.17
C THR A 175 9.73 -4.41 -5.51
N GLN A 176 10.64 -5.10 -4.80
CA GLN A 176 12.08 -5.11 -5.15
C GLN A 176 12.44 -6.05 -6.34
N TYR A 177 11.48 -6.39 -7.20
CA TYR A 177 11.84 -6.89 -8.53
C TYR A 177 12.46 -5.75 -9.34
N ARG A 178 13.79 -5.64 -9.30
CA ARG A 178 14.54 -4.91 -10.33
C ARG A 178 14.19 -5.53 -11.68
N CYS A 179 13.64 -4.73 -12.58
CA CYS A 179 13.67 -5.07 -13.99
C CYS A 179 15.16 -5.23 -14.38
N PRO A 180 15.59 -6.36 -14.99
CA PRO A 180 16.98 -6.55 -15.37
C PRO A 180 17.38 -5.41 -16.32
N SER A 181 18.37 -4.63 -15.89
CA SER A 181 18.98 -3.56 -16.68
C SER A 181 19.48 -4.13 -18.00
N GLN A 182 18.92 -3.69 -19.13
CA GLN A 182 19.55 -3.89 -20.43
C GLN A 182 20.54 -2.73 -20.67
N SER A 183 21.83 -3.12 -20.64
CA SER A 183 23.06 -2.58 -21.28
C SER A 183 23.29 -1.06 -21.46
N PRO A 184 24.54 -0.58 -21.28
CA PRO A 184 24.90 0.83 -21.48
C PRO A 184 24.80 1.24 -22.96
N PRO A 185 24.57 2.54 -23.25
CA PRO A 185 24.60 3.05 -24.61
C PRO A 185 26.03 3.00 -25.16
N LEU A 186 26.16 2.61 -26.44
CA LEU A 186 27.34 2.87 -27.26
C LEU A 186 27.43 4.36 -27.59
#